data_AF-A0A8S9BM48-F1
#
_entry.id   AF-A0A8S9BM48-F1
#
_cell.length_a   1.000
_cell.length_b   1.000
_cell.length_c   1.000
_cell.angle_alpha   90.00
_cell.angle_beta   90.00
_cell.angle_gamma   90.00
#
_symmetry.space_group_name_H-M   'P 1'
#
loop_
_entity.id
_entity.type
_entity.pdbx_description
1 polymer ?
#
loop_
_entity_poly.entity_id
_entity_poly.type
_entity_poly.pdbx_seq_one_letter_code
_entity_poly.pdbx_strand_id
1 'polypeptide(L)'
;MRPKALILQSEAFSAVRAEIATIHGSIVSDELMLTCIIAGLTSSWYDVNDLGLSHVLGSQVLLSLWLASKTNHLKYQQTFILGAYVYWLAISAFVTGDPKSSFHFQEALQSSVGSLEMSHDILDDSDIPETHRKVFPHPLTGFSMQTFISVGKVGSLCRLAHSEVVYNIQQSANHQAILEQRARSVEMELLGMFQTRQHNFQDPQDSQTTIDEILTVGEAYRCAGLLQLYTAFPHLLQPHTPGLAAIHNEIPEEDLLFDLNTRETTSHKEFTPLQHNWLRRLAFHILSILETIPATSGTRVIQGLPVLIAATWFVDPVQDDPHQAPFEHPGLPLRASSKSKEDGRGLVRNGLRMHEKYVGLQQVSRIIEIVEEVWRSDDEGKGKCDWIVLVASKGLQTLYG
;
A
#
# COMPACT_ATOMS: atom_id res chain seq x y z
N MET A 1 -10.13 30.11 13.22
CA MET A 1 -9.80 29.45 11.93
C MET A 1 -10.57 28.15 11.72
N ARG A 2 -10.63 27.22 12.69
CA ARG A 2 -11.35 25.93 12.56
C ARG A 2 -12.82 26.01 12.10
N PRO A 3 -13.68 26.94 12.61
CA PRO A 3 -15.07 27.01 12.16
C PRO A 3 -15.23 27.43 10.70
N LYS A 4 -14.41 28.38 10.22
CA LYS A 4 -14.42 28.83 8.83
C LYS A 4 -14.01 27.71 7.87
N ALA A 5 -13.03 26.91 8.27
CA ALA A 5 -12.53 25.81 7.47
C ALA A 5 -13.58 24.67 7.32
N LEU A 6 -14.30 24.35 8.40
CA LEU A 6 -15.41 23.40 8.37
C LEU A 6 -16.58 23.88 7.50
N ILE A 7 -16.89 25.18 7.52
CA ILE A 7 -17.91 25.78 6.64
C ILE A 7 -17.50 25.58 5.17
N LEU A 8 -16.26 25.93 4.81
CA LEU A 8 -15.74 25.76 3.45
C LEU A 8 -15.74 24.30 2.99
N GLN A 9 -15.39 23.36 3.89
CA GLN A 9 -15.46 21.92 3.59
C GLN A 9 -16.90 21.47 3.34
N SER A 10 -17.84 21.91 4.20
CA SER A 10 -19.26 21.59 4.03
C SER A 10 -19.83 22.17 2.73
N GLU A 11 -19.45 23.40 2.37
CA GLU A 11 -19.81 24.03 1.10
C GLU A 11 -19.27 23.25 -0.09
N ALA A 12 -17.99 22.85 -0.06
CA ALA A 12 -17.37 22.04 -1.10
C ALA A 12 -18.08 20.68 -1.27
N PHE A 13 -18.36 19.98 -0.18
CA PHE A 13 -19.10 18.71 -0.24
C PHE A 13 -20.54 18.90 -0.73
N SER A 14 -21.17 20.03 -0.40
CA SER A 14 -22.51 20.35 -0.90
C SER A 14 -22.50 20.63 -2.41
N ALA A 15 -21.47 21.32 -2.91
CA ALA A 15 -21.30 21.57 -4.34
C ALA A 15 -21.10 20.25 -5.11
N VAL A 16 -20.21 19.37 -4.61
CA VAL A 16 -19.99 18.04 -5.20
C VAL A 16 -21.29 17.23 -5.25
N ARG A 17 -22.06 17.19 -4.15
CA ARG A 17 -23.35 16.48 -4.13
C ARG A 17 -24.37 17.06 -5.10
N ALA A 18 -24.43 18.40 -5.21
CA ALA A 18 -25.33 19.06 -6.15
C ALA A 18 -24.97 18.72 -7.59
N GLU A 19 -23.68 18.73 -7.93
CA GLU A 19 -23.21 18.36 -9.27
C GLU A 19 -23.49 16.88 -9.57
N ILE A 20 -23.22 15.97 -8.61
CA ILE A 20 -23.56 14.54 -8.74
C ILE A 20 -25.06 14.33 -8.98
N ALA A 21 -25.93 15.09 -8.31
CA ALA A 21 -27.37 14.98 -8.49
C ALA A 21 -27.83 15.36 -9.92
N THR A 22 -27.04 16.17 -10.64
CA THR A 22 -27.30 16.52 -12.05
C THR A 22 -26.76 15.50 -13.05
N ILE A 23 -26.04 14.47 -12.59
CA ILE A 23 -25.55 13.38 -13.43
C ILE A 23 -26.70 12.41 -13.67
N HIS A 24 -27.51 12.68 -14.70
CA HIS A 24 -28.54 11.75 -15.18
C HIS A 24 -28.15 11.29 -16.59
N GLY A 25 -27.23 10.31 -16.66
CA GLY A 25 -26.65 9.83 -17.92
C GLY A 25 -25.53 10.73 -18.48
N SER A 26 -25.06 11.71 -17.70
CA SER A 26 -24.04 12.68 -18.07
C SER A 26 -22.61 12.13 -17.93
N ILE A 27 -21.70 12.69 -18.72
CA ILE A 27 -20.24 12.51 -18.60
C ILE A 27 -19.76 13.15 -17.29
N VAL A 28 -18.92 12.45 -16.52
CA VAL A 28 -18.23 13.03 -15.36
C VAL A 28 -17.12 13.96 -15.85
N SER A 29 -17.13 15.21 -15.38
CA SER A 29 -16.11 16.22 -15.73
C SER A 29 -14.77 15.92 -15.03
N ASP A 30 -13.69 16.46 -15.58
CA ASP A 30 -12.35 16.35 -14.98
C ASP A 30 -12.32 17.09 -13.64
N GLU A 31 -13.01 18.24 -13.57
CA GLU A 31 -13.16 19.06 -12.37
C GLU A 31 -13.92 18.33 -11.26
N LEU A 32 -15.04 17.66 -11.58
CA LEU A 32 -15.80 16.91 -10.58
C LEU A 32 -14.98 15.73 -10.04
N MET A 33 -14.29 15.01 -10.93
CA MET A 33 -13.45 13.89 -10.53
C MET A 33 -12.32 14.35 -9.60
N LEU A 34 -11.62 15.41 -9.97
CA LEU A 34 -10.56 15.99 -9.13
C LEU A 34 -11.11 16.51 -7.80
N THR A 35 -12.25 17.20 -7.81
CA THR A 35 -12.88 17.73 -6.59
C THR A 35 -13.29 16.60 -5.65
N CYS A 36 -13.82 15.50 -6.18
CA CYS A 36 -14.16 14.29 -5.41
C CYS A 36 -12.91 13.68 -4.73
N ILE A 37 -11.80 13.58 -5.45
CA ILE A 37 -10.52 13.06 -4.92
C ILE A 37 -10.00 13.94 -3.78
N ILE A 38 -9.94 15.26 -4.01
CA ILE A 38 -9.46 16.21 -2.99
C ILE A 38 -10.37 16.18 -1.77
N ALA A 39 -11.70 16.15 -1.97
CA ALA A 39 -12.67 15.99 -0.89
C ALA A 39 -12.42 14.72 -0.06
N GLY A 40 -12.16 13.60 -0.73
CA GLY A 40 -11.83 12.32 -0.08
C GLY A 40 -10.52 12.37 0.71
N LEU A 41 -9.43 12.82 0.10
CA LEU A 41 -8.11 12.94 0.73
C LEU A 41 -8.09 13.89 1.94
N THR A 42 -8.94 14.92 1.91
CA THR A 42 -9.00 15.94 2.97
C THR A 42 -10.07 15.66 4.03
N SER A 43 -10.81 14.55 3.93
CA SER A 43 -11.86 14.18 4.90
C SER A 43 -11.30 14.08 6.33
N SER A 44 -10.19 13.35 6.50
CA SER A 44 -9.54 13.12 7.79
C SER A 44 -8.75 14.30 8.34
N TRP A 45 -8.67 15.44 7.64
CA TRP A 45 -7.87 16.59 8.07
C TRP A 45 -8.48 17.30 9.29
N TYR A 46 -9.80 17.23 9.46
CA TYR A 46 -10.52 17.92 10.55
C TYR A 46 -11.07 16.98 11.62
N ASP A 47 -11.55 15.82 11.20
CA ASP A 47 -11.92 14.70 12.05
C ASP A 47 -11.08 13.51 11.60
N VAL A 48 -10.06 13.18 12.39
CA VAL A 48 -9.14 12.07 12.12
C VAL A 48 -9.86 10.71 11.97
N ASN A 49 -11.08 10.60 12.50
CA ASN A 49 -11.88 9.38 12.41
C ASN A 49 -12.82 9.37 11.19
N ASP A 50 -12.92 10.47 10.44
CA ASP A 50 -13.60 10.48 9.14
C ASP A 50 -12.70 9.83 8.09
N LEU A 51 -12.95 8.55 7.82
CA LEU A 51 -12.23 7.76 6.82
C LEU A 51 -12.73 8.01 5.40
N GLY A 52 -13.68 8.92 5.20
CA GLY A 52 -14.24 9.25 3.89
C GLY A 52 -14.95 8.07 3.22
N LEU A 53 -15.53 7.13 3.97
CA LEU A 53 -16.13 5.89 3.43
C LEU A 53 -17.16 6.17 2.33
N SER A 54 -18.05 7.13 2.54
CA SER A 54 -19.04 7.55 1.54
C SER A 54 -18.39 8.10 0.27
N HIS A 55 -17.27 8.81 0.42
CA HIS A 55 -16.51 9.35 -0.70
C HIS A 55 -15.84 8.23 -1.49
N VAL A 56 -15.22 7.24 -0.83
CA VAL A 56 -14.57 6.11 -1.50
C VAL A 56 -15.55 5.27 -2.31
N LEU A 57 -16.74 4.98 -1.75
CA LEU A 57 -17.74 4.19 -2.47
C LEU A 57 -18.34 4.96 -3.66
N GLY A 58 -18.69 6.24 -3.46
CA GLY A 58 -19.22 7.08 -4.53
C GLY A 58 -18.19 7.34 -5.63
N SER A 59 -16.93 7.51 -5.27
CA SER A 59 -15.86 7.83 -6.21
C SER A 59 -15.51 6.68 -7.15
N GLN A 60 -15.70 5.42 -6.73
CA GLN A 60 -15.55 4.26 -7.61
C GLN A 60 -16.53 4.31 -8.79
N VAL A 61 -17.79 4.66 -8.53
CA VAL A 61 -18.81 4.83 -9.58
C VAL A 61 -18.46 6.01 -10.48
N LEU A 62 -18.07 7.15 -9.88
CA LEU A 62 -17.66 8.34 -10.64
C LEU A 62 -16.46 8.06 -11.54
N LEU A 63 -15.44 7.33 -11.04
CA LEU A 63 -14.28 6.97 -11.85
C LEU A 63 -14.68 6.07 -13.01
N SER A 64 -15.54 5.06 -12.80
CA SER A 64 -15.99 4.19 -13.88
C SER A 64 -16.72 4.96 -14.97
N LEU A 65 -17.59 5.91 -14.61
CA LEU A 65 -18.27 6.80 -15.56
C LEU A 65 -17.29 7.76 -16.24
N TRP A 66 -16.34 8.31 -15.49
CA TRP A 66 -15.32 9.21 -15.99
C TRP A 66 -14.43 8.51 -17.02
N LEU A 67 -13.89 7.34 -16.72
CA LEU A 67 -13.08 6.53 -17.64
C LEU A 67 -13.87 6.09 -18.87
N ALA A 68 -15.13 5.68 -18.70
CA ALA A 68 -15.98 5.30 -19.83
C ALA A 68 -16.25 6.46 -20.80
N SER A 69 -16.16 7.71 -20.33
CA SER A 69 -16.28 8.90 -21.17
C SER A 69 -14.98 9.29 -21.87
N LYS A 70 -13.83 8.69 -21.50
CA LYS A 70 -12.53 9.01 -22.08
C LYS A 70 -12.23 8.13 -23.28
N THR A 71 -11.38 8.65 -24.16
CA THR A 71 -10.71 7.87 -25.18
C THR A 71 -9.71 6.91 -24.53
N ASN A 72 -9.26 5.88 -25.27
CA ASN A 72 -8.17 5.00 -24.82
C ASN A 72 -6.83 5.73 -24.62
N HIS A 73 -6.75 7.01 -25.01
CA HIS A 73 -5.63 7.92 -24.74
C HIS A 73 -6.03 8.97 -23.71
N LEU A 74 -5.25 9.10 -22.64
CA LEU A 74 -5.40 10.11 -21.60
C LEU A 74 -4.35 11.21 -21.75
N LYS A 75 -4.81 12.46 -21.74
CA LYS A 75 -3.93 13.64 -21.69
C LYS A 75 -3.23 13.74 -20.34
N TYR A 76 -2.17 14.53 -20.25
CA TYR A 76 -1.43 14.77 -19.01
C TYR A 76 -2.31 15.09 -17.79
N GLN A 77 -3.30 15.99 -17.93
CA GLN A 77 -4.20 16.34 -16.83
C GLN A 77 -5.08 15.16 -16.37
N GLN A 78 -5.48 14.29 -17.30
CA GLN A 78 -6.31 13.12 -17.01
C GLN A 78 -5.46 12.02 -16.37
N THR A 79 -4.23 11.81 -16.85
CA THR A 79 -3.23 10.97 -16.19
C THR A 79 -2.97 11.45 -14.76
N PHE A 80 -2.89 12.77 -14.54
CA PHE A 80 -2.77 13.36 -13.21
C PHE A 80 -3.97 13.04 -12.31
N ILE A 81 -5.20 13.24 -12.79
CA ILE A 81 -6.41 12.92 -12.02
C ILE A 81 -6.45 11.43 -11.65
N LEU A 82 -6.13 10.55 -12.61
CA LEU A 82 -6.11 9.11 -12.39
C LEU A 82 -5.03 8.69 -11.37
N GLY A 83 -3.83 9.26 -11.45
CA GLY A 83 -2.77 9.00 -10.49
C GLY A 83 -3.15 9.42 -9.07
N ALA A 84 -3.75 10.60 -8.91
CA ALA A 84 -4.22 11.07 -7.61
C ALA A 84 -5.30 10.15 -7.02
N TYR A 85 -6.23 9.68 -7.85
CA TYR A 85 -7.23 8.70 -7.44
C TYR A 85 -6.59 7.36 -7.02
N VAL A 86 -5.64 6.84 -7.80
CA VAL A 86 -4.95 5.59 -7.51
C VAL A 86 -4.24 5.65 -6.16
N TYR A 87 -3.54 6.75 -5.87
CA TYR A 87 -2.91 6.97 -4.56
C TYR A 87 -3.94 6.94 -3.43
N TRP A 88 -5.02 7.73 -3.56
CA TRP A 88 -6.06 7.81 -2.55
C TRP A 88 -6.73 6.46 -2.29
N LEU A 89 -7.03 5.71 -3.35
CA LEU A 89 -7.61 4.37 -3.25
C LEU A 89 -6.65 3.40 -2.55
N ALA A 90 -5.35 3.47 -2.85
CA ALA A 90 -4.34 2.59 -2.26
C ALA A 90 -4.26 2.75 -0.74
N ILE A 91 -4.17 3.99 -0.23
CA ILE A 91 -4.12 4.25 1.21
C ILE A 91 -5.45 3.93 1.90
N SER A 92 -6.58 4.17 1.23
CA SER A 92 -7.92 3.93 1.77
C SER A 92 -8.21 2.45 1.97
N ALA A 93 -7.66 1.58 1.10
CA ALA A 93 -7.89 0.14 1.15
C ALA A 93 -7.45 -0.51 2.48
N PHE A 94 -6.51 0.11 3.20
CA PHE A 94 -6.04 -0.35 4.52
C PHE A 94 -7.02 -0.07 5.67
N VAL A 95 -7.98 0.84 5.49
CA VAL A 95 -8.79 1.34 6.61
C VAL A 95 -10.29 1.34 6.37
N THR A 96 -10.74 1.47 5.13
CA THR A 96 -12.14 1.74 4.82
C THR A 96 -12.67 0.89 3.67
N GLY A 97 -14.00 0.86 3.54
CA GLY A 97 -14.72 0.08 2.53
C GLY A 97 -14.84 -1.40 2.85
N ASP A 98 -15.68 -2.09 2.07
CA ASP A 98 -15.70 -3.55 2.04
C ASP A 98 -14.42 -4.06 1.35
N PRO A 99 -13.59 -4.89 2.01
CA PRO A 99 -12.30 -5.25 1.46
C PRO A 99 -12.41 -6.19 0.25
N LYS A 100 -13.49 -6.97 0.11
CA LYS A 100 -13.70 -7.83 -1.07
C LYS A 100 -14.04 -7.01 -2.31
N SER A 101 -15.00 -6.09 -2.19
CA SER A 101 -15.37 -5.15 -3.25
C SER A 101 -14.20 -4.23 -3.62
N SER A 102 -13.45 -3.74 -2.62
CA SER A 102 -12.24 -2.92 -2.83
C SER A 102 -11.19 -3.66 -3.66
N PHE A 103 -10.89 -4.93 -3.31
CA PHE A 103 -9.95 -5.74 -4.06
C PHE A 103 -10.38 -5.93 -5.53
N HIS A 104 -11.65 -6.30 -5.75
CA HIS A 104 -12.17 -6.50 -7.10
C HIS A 104 -12.17 -5.22 -7.93
N PHE A 105 -12.47 -4.08 -7.32
CA PHE A 105 -12.38 -2.79 -7.99
C PHE A 105 -10.92 -2.50 -8.40
N GLN A 106 -9.94 -2.81 -7.56
CA GLN A 106 -8.52 -2.64 -7.87
C GLN A 106 -8.05 -3.57 -9.00
N GLU A 107 -8.53 -4.81 -9.07
CA GLU A 107 -8.25 -5.72 -10.21
C GLU A 107 -8.80 -5.18 -11.53
N ALA A 108 -10.03 -4.66 -11.50
CA ALA A 108 -10.65 -4.04 -12.66
C ALA A 108 -9.89 -2.78 -13.09
N LEU A 109 -9.53 -1.93 -12.12
CA LEU A 109 -8.78 -0.70 -12.36
C LEU A 109 -7.39 -0.99 -12.94
N GLN A 110 -6.69 -1.99 -12.43
CA GLN A 110 -5.40 -2.42 -12.98
C GLN A 110 -5.50 -2.79 -14.45
N SER A 111 -6.53 -3.55 -14.81
CA SER A 111 -6.79 -3.95 -16.19
C SER A 111 -7.06 -2.73 -17.07
N SER A 112 -7.88 -1.79 -16.59
CA SER A 112 -8.13 -0.53 -17.29
C SER A 112 -6.86 0.29 -17.48
N VAL A 113 -6.09 0.53 -16.41
CA VAL A 113 -4.83 1.28 -16.45
C VAL A 113 -3.81 0.64 -17.40
N GLY A 114 -3.72 -0.70 -17.44
CA GLY A 114 -2.84 -1.41 -18.36
C GLY A 114 -3.25 -1.32 -19.83
N SER A 115 -4.51 -0.95 -20.12
CA SER A 115 -5.03 -0.79 -21.49
C SER A 115 -5.02 0.65 -22.01
N LEU A 116 -4.80 1.62 -21.13
CA LEU A 116 -4.83 3.05 -21.47
C LEU A 116 -3.46 3.52 -21.96
N GLU A 117 -3.44 4.23 -23.08
CA GLU A 117 -2.32 5.08 -23.46
C GLU A 117 -2.36 6.34 -22.59
N MET A 118 -1.30 6.59 -21.83
CA MET A 118 -1.25 7.73 -20.89
C MET A 118 -0.13 8.67 -21.27
N SER A 119 -0.50 9.91 -21.55
CA SER A 119 0.47 10.97 -21.76
C SER A 119 1.07 11.42 -20.42
N HIS A 120 2.39 11.43 -20.38
CA HIS A 120 3.20 11.94 -19.27
C HIS A 120 3.93 13.24 -19.65
N ASP A 121 3.70 13.73 -20.88
CA ASP A 121 4.20 14.99 -21.41
C ASP A 121 3.08 16.03 -21.42
N ILE A 122 3.35 17.24 -20.96
CA ILE A 122 2.37 18.33 -20.86
C ILE A 122 1.88 18.76 -22.25
N LEU A 123 2.75 18.71 -23.27
CA LEU A 123 2.41 19.15 -24.61
C LEU A 123 1.58 18.12 -25.39
N ASP A 124 1.61 16.86 -24.96
CA ASP A 124 0.90 15.72 -25.57
C ASP A 124 1.01 15.67 -27.10
N ASP A 125 2.22 15.89 -27.62
CA ASP A 125 2.49 15.92 -29.05
C ASP A 125 2.69 14.49 -29.58
N SER A 126 1.74 14.03 -30.39
CA SER A 126 1.74 12.69 -30.99
C SER A 126 2.89 12.48 -31.98
N ASP A 127 3.43 13.56 -32.56
CA ASP A 127 4.45 13.50 -33.60
C ASP A 127 5.87 13.31 -33.02
N ILE A 128 6.03 13.46 -31.71
CA ILE A 128 7.31 13.25 -31.01
C ILE A 128 7.47 11.77 -30.63
N PRO A 129 8.56 11.10 -31.06
CA PRO A 129 8.85 9.73 -30.64
C PRO A 129 8.91 9.60 -29.12
N GLU A 130 8.39 8.50 -28.55
CA GLU A 130 8.33 8.28 -27.10
C GLU A 130 9.67 8.48 -26.39
N THR A 131 10.79 8.10 -27.01
CA THR A 131 12.14 8.25 -26.46
C THR A 131 12.57 9.70 -26.25
N HIS A 132 11.92 10.64 -26.94
CA HIS A 132 12.19 12.07 -26.86
C HIS A 132 11.14 12.82 -26.04
N ARG A 133 10.00 12.18 -25.72
CA ARG A 133 8.92 12.78 -24.93
C ARG A 133 9.41 13.10 -23.52
N LYS A 134 8.97 14.23 -22.99
CA LYS A 134 9.29 14.67 -21.64
C LYS A 134 8.38 13.96 -20.67
N VAL A 135 8.95 13.23 -19.71
CA VAL A 135 8.15 12.48 -18.74
C VAL A 135 8.20 13.20 -17.40
N PHE A 136 7.05 13.72 -16.97
CA PHE A 136 6.90 14.34 -15.66
C PHE A 136 6.36 13.31 -14.65
N PRO A 137 6.99 13.14 -13.47
CA PRO A 137 6.45 12.26 -12.45
C PRO A 137 5.13 12.76 -11.90
N HIS A 138 4.22 11.84 -11.58
CA HIS A 138 3.06 12.18 -10.78
C HIS A 138 3.49 12.49 -9.33
N PRO A 139 3.03 13.58 -8.69
CA PRO A 139 3.46 13.93 -7.33
C PRO A 139 3.18 12.87 -6.26
N LEU A 140 2.06 12.14 -6.40
CA LEU A 140 1.61 11.10 -5.46
C LEU A 140 2.04 9.66 -5.84
N THR A 141 1.86 9.26 -7.11
CA THR A 141 2.16 7.89 -7.56
C THR A 141 3.51 7.74 -8.28
N GLY A 142 4.28 8.82 -8.41
CA GLY A 142 5.54 8.84 -9.15
C GLY A 142 5.36 8.35 -10.59
N PHE A 143 6.17 7.37 -10.99
CA PHE A 143 6.16 6.79 -12.33
C PHE A 143 5.45 5.42 -12.41
N SER A 144 4.81 4.94 -11.34
CA SER A 144 4.14 3.64 -11.36
C SER A 144 2.85 3.67 -10.57
N MET A 145 1.74 3.99 -11.25
CA MET A 145 0.40 3.76 -10.68
C MET A 145 0.19 2.29 -10.30
N GLN A 146 0.82 1.36 -11.03
CA GLN A 146 0.69 -0.09 -10.79
C GLN A 146 1.22 -0.51 -9.42
N THR A 147 2.28 0.13 -8.92
CA THR A 147 2.79 -0.11 -7.57
C THR A 147 1.73 0.23 -6.53
N PHE A 148 1.08 1.38 -6.66
CA PHE A 148 0.05 1.82 -5.71
C PHE A 148 -1.23 0.99 -5.82
N ILE A 149 -1.65 0.60 -7.02
CA ILE A 149 -2.79 -0.33 -7.19
C ILE A 149 -2.49 -1.66 -6.48
N SER A 150 -1.28 -2.19 -6.65
CA SER A 150 -0.85 -3.44 -5.99
C SER A 150 -0.76 -3.31 -4.48
N VAL A 151 -0.23 -2.20 -3.96
CA VAL A 151 -0.23 -1.91 -2.52
C VAL A 151 -1.66 -1.80 -1.98
N GLY A 152 -2.57 -1.19 -2.74
CA GLY A 152 -3.99 -1.16 -2.40
C GLY A 152 -4.60 -2.57 -2.30
N LYS A 153 -4.26 -3.47 -3.23
CA LYS A 153 -4.68 -4.88 -3.20
C LYS A 153 -4.15 -5.60 -1.97
N VAL A 154 -2.90 -5.33 -1.57
CA VAL A 154 -2.34 -5.83 -0.31
C VAL A 154 -3.19 -5.40 0.88
N GLY A 155 -3.56 -4.12 0.97
CA GLY A 155 -4.42 -3.61 2.05
C GLY A 155 -5.77 -4.33 2.14
N SER A 156 -6.42 -4.50 0.99
CA SER A 156 -7.68 -5.24 0.88
C SER A 156 -7.52 -6.71 1.30
N LEU A 157 -6.48 -7.41 0.83
CA LEU A 157 -6.21 -8.81 1.18
C LEU A 157 -5.87 -8.99 2.67
N CYS A 158 -5.10 -8.10 3.27
CA CYS A 158 -4.78 -8.17 4.70
C CYS A 158 -6.07 -8.08 5.53
N ARG A 159 -6.94 -7.13 5.20
CA ARG A 159 -8.24 -6.98 5.87
C ARG A 159 -9.16 -8.17 5.67
N LEU A 160 -9.15 -8.80 4.48
CA LEU A 160 -9.86 -10.05 4.24
C LEU A 160 -9.34 -11.15 5.15
N ALA A 161 -8.04 -11.41 5.16
CA ALA A 161 -7.41 -12.42 6.01
C ALA A 161 -7.72 -12.21 7.51
N HIS A 162 -7.85 -10.96 7.97
CA HIS A 162 -8.27 -10.67 9.35
C HIS A 162 -9.74 -10.93 9.61
N SER A 163 -10.62 -10.60 8.66
CA SER A 163 -12.06 -10.86 8.78
C SER A 163 -12.33 -12.37 8.92
N GLU A 164 -11.60 -13.22 8.21
CA GLU A 164 -11.76 -14.68 8.28
C GLU A 164 -11.34 -15.24 9.64
N VAL A 165 -10.27 -14.72 10.23
CA VAL A 165 -9.82 -15.12 11.58
C VAL A 165 -10.87 -14.78 12.65
N VAL A 166 -11.62 -13.68 12.48
CA VAL A 166 -12.68 -13.26 13.41
C VAL A 166 -13.97 -14.05 13.21
N TYR A 167 -14.36 -14.30 11.95
CA TYR A 167 -15.53 -15.10 11.60
C TYR A 167 -15.13 -16.56 11.39
N ASN A 168 -14.87 -17.24 12.50
CA ASN A 168 -14.61 -18.70 12.63
C ASN A 168 -15.82 -19.57 12.21
N ILE A 169 -16.52 -19.20 11.14
CA ILE A 169 -17.74 -19.82 10.63
C ILE A 169 -17.39 -20.47 9.29
N GLN A 170 -17.11 -21.77 9.34
CA GLN A 170 -17.26 -22.73 8.23
C GLN A 170 -16.88 -22.19 6.83
N GLN A 171 -15.73 -21.55 6.69
CA GLN A 171 -15.24 -21.19 5.36
C GLN A 171 -14.71 -22.46 4.71
N SER A 172 -15.27 -22.81 3.54
CA SER A 172 -14.79 -23.92 2.73
C SER A 172 -13.30 -23.75 2.44
N ALA A 173 -12.50 -24.82 2.48
CA ALA A 173 -11.08 -24.81 2.08
C ALA A 173 -10.82 -24.07 0.75
N ASN A 174 -11.81 -24.06 -0.15
CA ASN A 174 -11.77 -23.32 -1.41
C ASN A 174 -11.59 -21.79 -1.23
N HIS A 175 -12.14 -21.17 -0.18
CA HIS A 175 -12.04 -19.71 0.00
C HIS A 175 -10.64 -19.27 0.42
N GLN A 176 -10.07 -19.97 1.40
CA GLN A 176 -8.67 -19.79 1.82
C GLN A 176 -7.72 -19.97 0.63
N ALA A 177 -7.90 -21.05 -0.16
CA ALA A 177 -7.09 -21.29 -1.35
C ALA A 177 -7.17 -20.14 -2.38
N ILE A 178 -8.36 -19.54 -2.56
CA ILE A 178 -8.54 -18.37 -3.44
C ILE A 178 -7.79 -17.14 -2.91
N LEU A 179 -7.83 -16.88 -1.60
CA LEU A 179 -7.08 -15.76 -1.01
C LEU A 179 -5.57 -15.95 -1.14
N GLU A 180 -5.07 -17.15 -0.88
CA GLU A 180 -3.66 -17.48 -1.04
C GLU A 180 -3.20 -17.34 -2.50
N GLN A 181 -4.02 -17.80 -3.45
CA GLN A 181 -3.75 -17.60 -4.89
C GLN A 181 -3.69 -16.11 -5.25
N ARG A 182 -4.62 -15.30 -4.75
CA ARG A 182 -4.62 -13.84 -4.97
C ARG A 182 -3.40 -13.18 -4.33
N ALA A 183 -3.01 -13.59 -3.13
CA ALA A 183 -1.81 -13.10 -2.47
C ALA A 183 -0.55 -13.40 -3.31
N ARG A 184 -0.40 -14.62 -3.84
CA ARG A 184 0.70 -14.98 -4.75
C ARG A 184 0.69 -14.14 -6.03
N SER A 185 -0.47 -13.87 -6.61
CA SER A 185 -0.57 -13.00 -7.80
C SER A 185 -0.02 -11.60 -7.49
N VAL A 186 -0.48 -11.00 -6.38
CA VAL A 186 -0.04 -9.65 -5.97
C VAL A 186 1.44 -9.63 -5.61
N GLU A 187 1.97 -10.69 -5.01
CA GLU A 187 3.40 -10.85 -4.75
C GLU A 187 4.22 -10.81 -6.05
N MET A 188 3.86 -11.65 -7.03
CA MET A 188 4.56 -11.71 -8.32
C MET A 188 4.55 -10.35 -9.02
N GLU A 189 3.42 -9.64 -8.96
CA GLU A 189 3.30 -8.29 -9.52
C GLU A 189 4.26 -7.31 -8.82
N LEU A 190 4.28 -7.27 -7.49
CA LEU A 190 5.16 -6.37 -6.73
C LEU A 190 6.65 -6.72 -6.90
N LEU A 191 6.99 -8.00 -7.06
CA LEU A 191 8.36 -8.44 -7.34
C LEU A 191 8.79 -8.11 -8.78
N GLY A 192 7.87 -8.15 -9.73
CA GLY A 192 8.11 -7.82 -11.14
C GLY A 192 8.23 -6.31 -11.42
N MET A 193 7.81 -5.47 -10.46
CA MET A 193 7.90 -4.01 -10.60
C MET A 193 9.30 -3.52 -10.29
N PHE A 194 9.93 -2.87 -11.27
CA PHE A 194 11.14 -2.08 -11.07
C PHE A 194 11.03 -0.80 -11.88
N GLN A 195 11.32 0.35 -11.27
CA GLN A 195 11.34 1.63 -11.97
C GLN A 195 12.74 1.86 -12.54
N THR A 196 12.86 1.90 -13.87
CA THR A 196 14.12 2.23 -14.55
C THR A 196 14.18 3.72 -14.87
N ARG A 197 15.38 4.32 -14.83
CA ARG A 197 15.62 5.69 -15.36
C ARG A 197 15.70 5.75 -16.89
N GLN A 198 15.05 4.82 -17.59
CA GLN A 198 15.18 4.71 -19.05
C GLN A 198 14.45 5.84 -19.80
N HIS A 199 13.64 6.63 -19.12
CA HIS A 199 12.87 7.72 -19.72
C HIS A 199 13.58 9.08 -19.60
N ASN A 200 13.24 10.01 -20.50
CA ASN A 200 13.67 11.40 -20.46
C ASN A 200 12.91 12.19 -19.37
N PHE A 201 13.15 11.82 -18.11
CA PHE A 201 12.53 12.44 -16.95
C PHE A 201 12.87 13.92 -16.87
N GLN A 202 11.84 14.74 -16.69
CA GLN A 202 12.01 16.17 -16.44
C GLN A 202 11.92 16.46 -14.95
N ASP A 203 12.62 17.52 -14.55
CA ASP A 203 12.50 18.08 -13.21
C ASP A 203 11.00 18.34 -12.90
N PRO A 204 10.49 17.87 -11.73
CA PRO A 204 9.11 18.09 -11.32
C PRO A 204 8.73 19.58 -11.14
N GLN A 205 9.68 20.50 -11.31
CA GLN A 205 9.53 21.94 -11.05
C GLN A 205 9.21 22.25 -9.59
N ASP A 206 9.54 21.31 -8.70
CA ASP A 206 9.48 21.48 -7.27
C ASP A 206 10.90 21.64 -6.73
N SER A 207 11.21 22.85 -6.24
CA SER A 207 12.52 23.16 -5.66
C SER A 207 12.89 22.30 -4.44
N GLN A 208 11.92 21.62 -3.84
CA GLN A 208 12.13 20.76 -2.68
C GLN A 208 12.17 19.28 -3.02
N THR A 209 11.80 18.86 -4.24
CA THR A 209 11.64 17.43 -4.57
C THR A 209 12.42 17.04 -5.81
N THR A 210 13.30 16.05 -5.69
CA THR A 210 14.02 15.50 -6.83
C THR A 210 13.33 14.27 -7.42
N ILE A 211 13.63 13.94 -8.68
CA ILE A 211 13.16 12.70 -9.33
C ILE A 211 13.59 11.46 -8.53
N ASP A 212 14.79 11.48 -7.98
CA ASP A 212 15.35 10.38 -7.21
C ASP A 212 14.58 10.14 -5.92
N GLU A 213 14.15 11.20 -5.24
CA GLU A 213 13.29 11.10 -4.06
C GLU A 213 11.93 10.48 -4.40
N ILE A 214 11.35 10.82 -5.56
CA ILE A 214 10.08 10.24 -6.04
C ILE A 214 10.24 8.73 -6.31
N LEU A 215 11.29 8.33 -7.04
CA LEU A 215 11.62 6.93 -7.29
C LEU A 215 11.84 6.16 -5.97
N THR A 216 12.54 6.80 -5.03
CA THR A 216 12.83 6.26 -3.70
C THR A 216 11.56 6.00 -2.90
N VAL A 217 10.57 6.91 -2.95
CA VAL A 217 9.27 6.67 -2.32
C VAL A 217 8.52 5.53 -3.01
N GLY A 218 8.52 5.46 -4.34
CA GLY A 218 7.92 4.35 -5.08
C GLY A 218 8.46 2.99 -4.64
N GLU A 219 9.78 2.88 -4.50
CA GLU A 219 10.44 1.66 -4.00
C GLU A 219 10.09 1.35 -2.53
N ALA A 220 10.00 2.37 -1.68
CA ALA A 220 9.56 2.19 -0.30
C ALA A 220 8.12 1.65 -0.21
N TYR A 221 7.20 2.12 -1.07
CA TYR A 221 5.84 1.58 -1.17
C TYR A 221 5.82 0.14 -1.65
N ARG A 222 6.62 -0.20 -2.68
CA ARG A 222 6.73 -1.56 -3.19
C ARG A 222 7.21 -2.54 -2.10
N CYS A 223 8.29 -2.18 -1.41
CA CYS A 223 8.84 -2.97 -0.31
C CYS A 223 7.89 -3.05 0.89
N ALA A 224 7.20 -1.96 1.24
CA ALA A 224 6.19 -1.97 2.30
C ALA A 224 4.98 -2.85 1.95
N GLY A 225 4.53 -2.83 0.70
CA GLY A 225 3.51 -3.74 0.20
C GLY A 225 3.90 -5.20 0.38
N LEU A 226 5.13 -5.56 -0.01
CA LEU A 226 5.66 -6.92 0.20
C LEU A 226 5.76 -7.28 1.68
N LEU A 227 6.33 -6.41 2.52
CA LEU A 227 6.46 -6.64 3.96
C LEU A 227 5.09 -6.91 4.60
N GLN A 228 4.09 -6.11 4.26
CA GLN A 228 2.74 -6.25 4.79
C GLN A 228 2.04 -7.51 4.24
N LEU A 229 2.25 -7.85 2.98
CA LEU A 229 1.71 -9.07 2.36
C LEU A 229 2.29 -10.32 3.03
N TYR A 230 3.61 -10.41 3.21
CA TYR A 230 4.26 -11.51 3.91
C TYR A 230 3.84 -11.64 5.37
N THR A 231 3.54 -10.50 6.00
CA THR A 231 3.02 -10.46 7.37
C THR A 231 1.64 -11.11 7.47
N ALA A 232 0.76 -10.87 6.49
CA ALA A 232 -0.59 -11.43 6.45
C ALA A 232 -0.63 -12.86 5.90
N PHE A 233 0.29 -13.21 4.99
CA PHE A 233 0.37 -14.50 4.30
C PHE A 233 1.77 -15.12 4.42
N PRO A 234 2.15 -15.67 5.59
CA PRO A 234 3.49 -16.22 5.83
C PRO A 234 3.87 -17.38 4.91
N HIS A 235 2.89 -18.11 4.36
CA HIS A 235 3.11 -19.23 3.44
C HIS A 235 3.83 -18.82 2.14
N LEU A 236 3.81 -17.53 1.79
CA LEU A 236 4.54 -16.99 0.64
C LEU A 236 6.07 -17.06 0.86
N LEU A 237 6.53 -17.04 2.12
CA LEU A 237 7.95 -17.16 2.48
C LEU A 237 8.43 -18.61 2.60
N GLN A 238 7.56 -19.60 2.39
CA GLN A 238 7.98 -20.99 2.38
C GLN A 238 8.64 -21.28 1.03
N PRO A 239 9.80 -21.96 0.99
CA PRO A 239 10.41 -22.37 -0.26
C PRO A 239 9.45 -23.33 -0.96
N HIS A 240 8.72 -22.85 -1.98
CA HIS A 240 7.93 -23.74 -2.84
C HIS A 240 8.93 -24.56 -3.62
N THR A 241 9.05 -25.84 -3.28
CA THR A 241 9.77 -26.79 -4.13
C THR A 241 9.11 -26.73 -5.51
N PRO A 242 9.78 -26.22 -6.56
CA PRO A 242 9.24 -26.27 -7.90
C PRO A 242 9.36 -27.74 -8.33
N GLY A 243 8.36 -28.56 -8.03
CA GLY A 243 8.46 -30.00 -8.29
C GLY A 243 7.27 -30.87 -7.91
N LEU A 244 6.49 -30.54 -6.87
CA LEU A 244 5.43 -31.46 -6.42
C LEU A 244 4.13 -31.42 -7.26
N ALA A 245 3.97 -30.43 -8.14
CA ALA A 245 2.92 -30.48 -9.17
C ALA A 245 3.32 -31.32 -10.41
N ALA A 246 4.60 -31.70 -10.53
CA ALA A 246 5.13 -32.41 -11.71
C ALA A 246 5.53 -33.86 -11.44
N ILE A 247 5.53 -34.32 -10.18
CA ILE A 247 5.82 -35.71 -9.80
C ILE A 247 4.52 -36.35 -9.29
N HIS A 248 3.56 -36.51 -10.21
CA HIS A 248 2.34 -37.28 -9.94
C HIS A 248 2.50 -38.77 -10.29
N ASN A 249 3.74 -39.26 -10.42
CA ASN A 249 4.03 -40.67 -10.62
C ASN A 249 5.12 -41.09 -9.62
N GLU A 250 4.76 -42.02 -8.73
CA GLU A 250 5.68 -42.87 -7.92
C GLU A 250 6.21 -42.32 -6.58
N ILE A 251 5.35 -41.79 -5.70
CA ILE A 251 5.65 -41.74 -4.25
C ILE A 251 4.68 -42.70 -3.52
N PRO A 252 5.16 -43.61 -2.65
CA PRO A 252 4.29 -44.51 -1.88
C PRO A 252 3.33 -43.73 -0.97
N GLU A 253 2.05 -44.13 -0.96
CA GLU A 253 0.93 -43.43 -0.28
C GLU A 253 1.14 -43.22 1.24
N GLU A 254 2.02 -44.00 1.89
CA GLU A 254 2.27 -43.90 3.33
C GLU A 254 3.05 -42.63 3.76
N ASP A 255 3.93 -42.08 2.93
CA ASP A 255 4.68 -40.84 3.24
C ASP A 255 3.84 -39.57 3.01
N LEU A 256 2.91 -39.60 2.05
CA LEU A 256 1.98 -38.50 1.78
C LEU A 256 0.98 -38.30 2.93
N LEU A 257 0.51 -39.39 3.53
CA LEU A 257 -0.40 -39.34 4.68
C LEU A 257 0.29 -38.81 5.95
N PHE A 258 1.61 -39.01 6.11
CA PHE A 258 2.34 -38.44 7.25
C PHE A 258 2.52 -36.92 7.10
N ASP A 259 2.89 -36.42 5.92
CA ASP A 259 3.08 -34.97 5.69
C ASP A 259 1.74 -34.19 5.67
N LEU A 260 0.63 -34.84 5.27
CA LEU A 260 -0.71 -34.25 5.36
C LEU A 260 -1.28 -34.27 6.79
N ASN A 261 -1.11 -35.37 7.54
CA ASN A 261 -1.60 -35.45 8.93
C ASN A 261 -0.81 -34.57 9.91
N THR A 262 0.43 -34.18 9.57
CA THR A 262 1.20 -33.22 10.40
C THR A 262 0.81 -31.76 10.09
N ARG A 263 0.19 -31.49 8.93
CA ARG A 263 -0.25 -30.14 8.52
C ARG A 263 -1.65 -29.77 9.00
N GLU A 264 -2.46 -30.75 9.40
CA GLU A 264 -3.87 -30.51 9.78
C GLU A 264 -4.09 -30.09 11.25
N THR A 265 -3.05 -29.87 12.07
CA THR A 265 -3.28 -29.64 13.52
C THR A 265 -2.51 -28.50 14.20
N THR A 266 -2.07 -27.44 13.49
CA THR A 266 -1.74 -26.17 14.16
C THR A 266 -1.97 -24.96 13.25
N SER A 267 -3.18 -24.41 13.33
CA SER A 267 -3.48 -23.04 12.92
C SER A 267 -2.76 -22.06 13.86
N HIS A 268 -1.50 -21.72 13.58
CA HIS A 268 -0.82 -20.59 14.22
C HIS A 268 0.14 -19.90 13.24
N LYS A 269 0.01 -18.56 13.14
CA LYS A 269 0.84 -17.63 12.37
C LYS A 269 2.29 -17.55 12.90
N GLU A 270 2.99 -18.66 13.04
CA GLU A 270 4.36 -18.65 13.57
C GLU A 270 5.37 -18.60 12.42
N PHE A 271 6.10 -17.49 12.33
CA PHE A 271 7.26 -17.36 11.46
C PHE A 271 8.40 -18.21 12.01
N THR A 272 9.18 -18.85 11.13
CA THR A 272 10.46 -19.42 11.57
C THR A 272 11.39 -18.28 12.02
N PRO A 273 12.36 -18.52 12.94
CA PRO A 273 13.33 -17.50 13.34
C PRO A 273 13.99 -16.77 12.16
N LEU A 274 14.35 -17.53 11.12
CA LEU A 274 14.93 -17.01 9.90
C LEU A 274 13.98 -16.09 9.13
N GLN A 275 12.71 -16.46 8.98
CA GLN A 275 11.69 -15.63 8.32
C GLN A 275 11.42 -14.36 9.11
N HIS A 276 11.32 -14.46 10.44
CA HIS A 276 11.13 -13.33 11.34
C HIS A 276 12.29 -12.33 11.21
N ASN A 277 13.53 -12.82 11.26
CA ASN A 277 14.73 -11.99 11.11
C ASN A 277 14.84 -11.37 9.71
N TRP A 278 14.40 -12.08 8.66
CA TRP A 278 14.36 -11.54 7.30
C TRP A 278 13.31 -10.43 7.14
N LEU A 279 12.11 -10.59 7.70
CA LEU A 279 11.08 -9.53 7.68
C LEU A 279 11.53 -8.28 8.44
N ARG A 280 12.23 -8.47 9.58
CA ARG A 280 12.92 -7.39 10.28
C ARG A 280 13.94 -6.70 9.39
N ARG A 281 14.78 -7.44 8.65
CA ARG A 281 15.73 -6.86 7.68
C ARG A 281 15.02 -6.07 6.58
N LEU A 282 13.88 -6.55 6.08
CA LEU A 282 13.08 -5.85 5.06
C LEU A 282 12.56 -4.52 5.61
N ALA A 283 12.09 -4.49 6.86
CA ALA A 283 11.67 -3.25 7.52
C ALA A 283 12.80 -2.23 7.64
N PHE A 284 14.01 -2.66 8.05
CA PHE A 284 15.18 -1.79 8.07
C PHE A 284 15.63 -1.35 6.68
N HIS A 285 15.43 -2.19 5.66
CA HIS A 285 15.68 -1.81 4.27
C HIS A 285 14.76 -0.67 3.83
N ILE A 286 13.46 -0.76 4.09
CA ILE A 286 12.49 0.32 3.83
C ILE A 286 12.92 1.61 4.53
N LEU A 287 13.29 1.52 5.81
CA LEU A 287 13.75 2.69 6.56
C LEU A 287 15.03 3.29 5.96
N SER A 288 15.99 2.45 5.55
CA SER A 288 17.23 2.90 4.92
C SER A 288 17.00 3.62 3.58
N ILE A 289 15.99 3.19 2.81
CA ILE A 289 15.55 3.86 1.58
C ILE A 289 15.00 5.24 1.94
N LEU A 290 14.07 5.33 2.88
CA LEU A 290 13.44 6.59 3.28
C LEU A 290 14.38 7.59 3.96
N GLU A 291 15.43 7.11 4.63
CA GLU A 291 16.48 7.94 5.24
C GLU A 291 17.30 8.71 4.21
N THR A 292 17.38 8.24 2.96
CA THR A 292 18.10 8.94 1.89
C THR A 292 17.41 10.23 1.45
N ILE A 293 16.12 10.36 1.72
CA ILE A 293 15.32 11.52 1.35
C ILE A 293 15.59 12.65 2.35
N PRO A 294 15.85 13.90 1.91
CA PRO A 294 16.01 15.03 2.84
C PRO A 294 14.76 15.31 3.68
N ALA A 295 14.92 15.87 4.87
CA ALA A 295 13.80 16.27 5.72
C ALA A 295 12.94 17.39 5.10
N THR A 296 13.52 18.16 4.17
CA THR A 296 12.86 19.24 3.44
C THR A 296 12.12 18.78 2.19
N SER A 297 12.19 17.49 1.82
CA SER A 297 11.57 16.99 0.59
C SER A 297 10.05 17.08 0.63
N GLY A 298 9.44 17.50 -0.47
CA GLY A 298 7.98 17.53 -0.61
C GLY A 298 7.37 16.13 -0.54
N THR A 299 8.12 15.09 -0.89
CA THR A 299 7.67 13.69 -0.82
C THR A 299 7.42 13.19 0.60
N ARG A 300 7.82 13.93 1.65
CA ARG A 300 7.62 13.53 3.04
C ARG A 300 6.15 13.28 3.39
N VAL A 301 5.23 14.03 2.77
CA VAL A 301 3.77 13.91 3.01
C VAL A 301 3.20 12.56 2.64
N ILE A 302 3.80 11.87 1.66
CA ILE A 302 3.31 10.57 1.20
C ILE A 302 4.05 9.38 1.83
N GLN A 303 4.97 9.58 2.79
CA GLN A 303 5.76 8.48 3.37
C GLN A 303 5.09 7.78 4.56
N GLY A 304 3.95 8.30 5.04
CA GLY A 304 3.29 7.84 6.27
C GLY A 304 3.01 6.33 6.30
N LEU A 305 2.38 5.80 5.25
CA LEU A 305 2.03 4.37 5.18
C LEU A 305 3.27 3.44 5.13
N PRO A 306 4.29 3.65 4.26
CA PRO A 306 5.52 2.86 4.31
C PRO A 306 6.22 2.88 5.66
N VAL A 307 6.30 4.05 6.31
CA VAL A 307 6.90 4.19 7.65
C VAL A 307 6.12 3.39 8.68
N LEU A 308 4.78 3.50 8.68
CA LEU A 308 3.92 2.76 9.60
C LEU A 308 4.11 1.25 9.44
N ILE A 309 4.07 0.73 8.21
CA ILE A 309 4.24 -0.70 7.93
C ILE A 309 5.63 -1.18 8.41
N ALA A 310 6.70 -0.47 8.07
CA ALA A 310 8.05 -0.84 8.51
C ALA A 310 8.20 -0.77 10.04
N ALA A 311 7.62 0.24 10.68
CA ALA A 311 7.68 0.44 12.13
C ALA A 311 7.14 -0.76 12.92
N THR A 312 6.20 -1.51 12.35
CA THR A 312 5.61 -2.70 13.00
C THR A 312 6.59 -3.87 13.15
N TRP A 313 7.74 -3.80 12.47
CA TRP A 313 8.77 -4.83 12.44
C TRP A 313 10.09 -4.38 13.10
N PHE A 314 10.11 -3.23 13.79
CA PHE A 314 11.21 -2.86 14.68
C PHE A 314 11.03 -3.56 16.04
N VAL A 315 11.29 -4.86 15.99
CA VAL A 315 11.22 -5.83 17.09
C VAL A 315 12.59 -6.49 17.31
N ASP A 316 12.72 -7.23 18.40
CA ASP A 316 13.94 -7.99 18.67
C ASP A 316 14.15 -9.13 17.67
N PRO A 317 15.40 -9.44 17.31
CA PRO A 317 15.70 -10.62 16.52
C PRO A 317 15.42 -11.88 17.33
N VAL A 318 15.01 -12.95 16.65
CA VAL A 318 14.89 -14.28 17.25
C VAL A 318 16.23 -14.99 17.07
N GLN A 319 16.66 -15.80 18.05
CA GLN A 319 17.90 -16.56 17.90
C GLN A 319 17.77 -17.58 16.77
N ASP A 320 18.66 -17.46 15.78
CA ASP A 320 18.80 -18.43 14.70
C ASP A 320 19.62 -19.64 15.18
N ASP A 321 19.34 -20.82 14.64
CA ASP A 321 20.26 -21.95 14.77
C ASP A 321 21.54 -21.63 13.98
N PRO A 322 22.73 -21.57 14.62
CA PRO A 322 23.98 -21.23 13.95
C PRO A 322 24.38 -22.22 12.85
N HIS A 323 23.76 -23.41 12.78
CA HIS A 323 23.99 -24.38 11.73
C HIS A 323 23.07 -24.22 10.51
N GLN A 324 22.06 -23.35 10.58
CA GLN A 324 21.12 -23.11 9.49
C GLN A 324 21.58 -21.95 8.61
N ALA A 325 21.49 -22.12 7.29
CA ALA A 325 21.78 -21.03 6.35
C ALA A 325 20.76 -19.88 6.52
N PRO A 326 21.19 -18.61 6.37
CA PRO A 326 20.27 -17.48 6.45
C PRO A 326 19.20 -17.60 5.37
N PHE A 327 17.96 -17.29 5.71
CA PHE A 327 16.89 -17.17 4.72
C PHE A 327 17.15 -15.94 3.84
N GLU A 328 17.24 -16.16 2.54
CA GLU A 328 17.37 -15.11 1.53
C GLU A 328 16.27 -15.29 0.48
N HIS A 329 15.59 -14.20 0.17
CA HIS A 329 14.52 -14.21 -0.83
C HIS A 329 15.10 -13.95 -2.22
N PRO A 330 14.89 -14.84 -3.21
CA PRO A 330 15.56 -14.74 -4.52
C PRO A 330 15.18 -13.47 -5.28
N GLY A 331 13.94 -12.98 -5.11
CA GLY A 331 13.45 -11.76 -5.77
C GLY A 331 13.70 -10.46 -4.99
N LEU A 332 14.29 -10.52 -3.79
CA LEU A 332 14.43 -9.34 -2.93
C LEU A 332 15.71 -9.40 -2.08
N PRO A 333 16.89 -9.17 -2.69
CA PRO A 333 18.15 -9.17 -1.96
C PRO A 333 18.22 -7.99 -1.00
N LEU A 334 18.36 -8.26 0.30
CA LEU A 334 18.36 -7.24 1.34
C LEU A 334 19.77 -6.94 1.85
N ARG A 335 20.06 -5.66 2.03
CA ARG A 335 21.30 -5.24 2.72
C ARG A 335 21.23 -5.63 4.20
N ALA A 336 22.36 -6.08 4.75
CA ALA A 336 22.48 -6.30 6.19
C ALA A 336 22.32 -4.97 6.93
N SER A 337 21.63 -5.00 8.08
CA SER A 337 21.48 -3.87 8.99
C SER A 337 21.95 -4.28 10.38
N SER A 338 22.83 -3.48 10.98
CA SER A 338 23.27 -3.65 12.38
C SER A 338 22.42 -2.85 13.37
N LYS A 339 21.39 -2.12 12.88
CA LYS A 339 20.53 -1.28 13.74
C LYS A 339 19.74 -2.13 14.73
N SER A 340 19.68 -1.66 15.97
CA SER A 340 18.80 -2.21 17.01
C SER A 340 17.33 -1.83 16.75
N LYS A 341 16.39 -2.46 17.47
CA LYS A 341 14.99 -2.04 17.37
C LYS A 341 14.82 -0.59 17.85
N GLU A 342 15.54 -0.17 18.89
CA GLU A 342 15.51 1.17 19.46
C GLU A 342 15.99 2.23 18.46
N ASP A 343 17.03 1.92 17.67
CA ASP A 343 17.52 2.82 16.61
C ASP A 343 16.41 3.07 15.57
N GLY A 344 15.77 2.00 15.08
CA GLY A 344 14.65 2.10 14.14
C GLY A 344 13.47 2.90 14.70
N ARG A 345 13.07 2.60 15.94
CA ARG A 345 11.99 3.33 16.64
C ARG A 345 12.34 4.80 16.84
N GLY A 346 13.58 5.12 17.21
CA GLY A 346 14.07 6.49 17.39
C GLY A 346 14.02 7.31 16.10
N LEU A 347 14.43 6.71 14.98
CA LEU A 347 14.39 7.33 13.66
C LEU A 347 12.95 7.61 13.21
N VAL A 348 12.03 6.65 13.39
CA VAL A 348 10.60 6.85 13.10
C VAL A 348 10.00 7.95 13.97
N ARG A 349 10.24 7.95 15.28
CA ARG A 349 9.76 9.01 16.18
C ARG A 349 10.25 10.38 15.74
N ASN A 350 11.52 10.51 15.42
CA ASN A 350 12.10 11.78 14.99
C ASN A 350 11.47 12.23 13.65
N GLY A 351 11.41 11.32 12.67
CA GLY A 351 10.82 11.59 11.36
C GLY A 351 9.35 12.03 11.44
N LEU A 352 8.52 11.28 12.15
CA LEU A 352 7.10 11.59 12.30
C LEU A 352 6.86 12.88 13.08
N ARG A 353 7.65 13.18 14.13
CA ARG A 353 7.55 14.45 14.86
C ARG A 353 7.97 15.65 14.02
N MET A 354 8.98 15.50 13.16
CA MET A 354 9.33 16.55 12.20
C MET A 354 8.19 16.75 11.20
N HIS A 355 7.58 15.66 10.75
CA HIS A 355 6.46 15.69 9.83
C HIS A 355 5.22 16.36 10.44
N GLU A 356 4.89 16.03 11.69
CA GLU A 356 3.80 16.65 12.45
C GLU A 356 4.00 18.16 12.58
N LYS A 357 5.23 18.61 12.86
CA LYS A 357 5.57 20.05 12.93
C LYS A 357 5.44 20.76 11.59
N TYR A 358 5.78 20.08 10.49
CA TYR A 358 5.75 20.64 9.15
C TYR A 358 4.32 20.72 8.59
N VAL A 359 3.55 19.63 8.71
CA VAL A 359 2.21 19.50 8.11
C VAL A 359 1.12 20.04 9.05
N GLY A 360 1.24 19.82 10.36
CA GLY A 360 0.26 20.29 11.35
C GLY A 360 -1.09 19.58 11.31
N LEU A 361 -1.18 18.40 10.69
CA LEU A 361 -2.40 17.60 10.57
C LEU A 361 -2.48 16.50 11.65
N GLN A 362 -3.68 16.29 12.20
CA GLN A 362 -3.91 15.30 13.26
C GLN A 362 -3.64 13.85 12.81
N GLN A 363 -3.71 13.57 11.51
CA GLN A 363 -3.41 12.23 10.98
C GLN A 363 -1.97 11.81 11.26
N VAL A 364 -1.02 12.75 11.22
CA VAL A 364 0.39 12.46 11.51
C VAL A 364 0.56 12.10 12.99
N SER A 365 -0.08 12.85 13.89
CA SER A 365 -0.12 12.53 15.32
C SER A 365 -0.75 11.15 15.56
N ARG A 366 -1.79 10.80 14.80
CA ARG A 366 -2.45 9.50 14.89
C ARG A 366 -1.53 8.36 14.42
N ILE A 367 -0.72 8.54 13.39
CA ILE A 367 0.29 7.54 13.00
C ILE A 367 1.29 7.31 14.14
N ILE A 368 1.73 8.37 14.83
CA ILE A 368 2.60 8.26 16.02
C ILE A 368 1.91 7.43 17.11
N GLU A 369 0.64 7.73 17.41
CA GLU A 369 -0.14 6.99 18.40
C GLU A 369 -0.24 5.50 18.08
N ILE A 370 -0.46 5.16 16.80
CA ILE A 370 -0.54 3.77 16.35
C ILE A 370 0.80 3.05 16.54
N VAL A 371 1.92 3.63 16.10
CA VAL A 371 3.23 2.96 16.22
C VAL A 371 3.64 2.77 17.68
N GLU A 372 3.37 3.75 18.56
CA GLU A 372 3.68 3.62 19.99
C GLU A 372 2.85 2.53 20.66
N GLU A 373 1.59 2.34 20.24
CA GLU A 373 0.76 1.26 20.77
C GLU A 373 1.21 -0.11 20.26
N VAL A 374 1.61 -0.21 18.99
CA VAL A 374 2.23 -1.44 18.43
C VAL A 374 3.48 -1.81 19.22
N TRP A 375 4.37 -0.84 19.47
CA TRP A 375 5.60 -1.06 20.23
C TRP A 375 5.33 -1.39 21.69
N ARG A 376 4.33 -0.76 22.33
CA ARG A 376 3.93 -1.11 23.69
C ARG A 376 3.49 -2.57 23.79
N SER A 377 2.69 -3.05 22.82
CA SER A 377 2.25 -4.44 22.80
C SER A 377 3.43 -5.42 22.66
N ASP A 378 4.43 -5.07 21.84
CA ASP A 378 5.67 -5.84 21.70
C ASP A 378 6.48 -5.85 23.01
N ASP A 379 6.68 -4.68 23.63
CA ASP A 379 7.46 -4.52 24.87
C ASP A 379 6.80 -5.22 26.09
N GLU A 380 5.47 -5.33 26.10
CA GLU A 380 4.71 -6.09 27.11
C GLU A 380 4.78 -7.61 26.92
N GLY A 381 5.48 -8.09 25.88
CA GLY A 381 5.64 -9.52 25.60
C GLY A 381 4.37 -10.18 25.06
N LYS A 382 3.39 -9.40 24.56
CA LYS A 382 2.18 -9.93 23.90
C LYS A 382 2.45 -10.46 22.48
N GLY A 383 3.72 -10.42 22.05
CA GLY A 383 4.16 -10.80 20.72
C GLY A 383 3.86 -9.73 19.67
N LYS A 384 4.23 -10.05 18.43
CA LYS A 384 4.09 -9.15 17.29
C LYS A 384 2.61 -8.81 17.06
N CYS A 385 2.28 -7.53 17.19
CA CYS A 385 0.92 -7.05 17.03
C CYS A 385 0.52 -6.98 15.55
N ASP A 386 -0.74 -7.27 15.28
CA ASP A 386 -1.34 -7.00 13.98
C ASP A 386 -1.91 -5.57 13.99
N TRP A 387 -1.18 -4.63 13.38
CA TRP A 387 -1.51 -3.22 13.51
C TRP A 387 -2.88 -2.88 12.92
N ILE A 388 -3.33 -3.57 11.86
CA ILE A 388 -4.65 -3.35 11.26
C ILE A 388 -5.74 -3.73 12.27
N VAL A 389 -5.58 -4.86 12.96
CA VAL A 389 -6.49 -5.31 14.02
C VAL A 389 -6.43 -4.39 15.24
N LEU A 390 -5.23 -4.00 15.66
CA LEU A 390 -5.02 -3.09 16.79
C LEU A 390 -5.74 -1.77 16.56
N VAL A 391 -5.50 -1.15 15.41
CA VAL A 391 -6.11 0.11 15.01
C VAL A 391 -7.63 -0.02 15.00
N ALA A 392 -8.15 -1.11 14.44
CA ALA A 392 -9.59 -1.35 14.42
C ALA A 392 -10.19 -1.51 15.82
N SER A 393 -9.52 -2.26 16.70
CA SER A 393 -9.98 -2.54 18.06
C SER A 393 -9.98 -1.32 18.97
N LYS A 394 -9.05 -0.38 18.74
CA LYS A 394 -8.88 0.84 19.55
C LYS A 394 -9.53 2.08 18.96
N GLY A 395 -10.16 1.98 17.78
CA GLY A 395 -10.76 3.14 17.11
C GLY A 395 -9.72 4.14 16.61
N LEU A 396 -8.51 3.68 16.26
CA LEU A 396 -7.40 4.53 15.85
C LEU A 396 -7.31 4.72 14.33
N GLN A 397 -8.29 4.24 13.55
CA GLN A 397 -8.27 4.33 12.09
C GLN A 397 -8.10 5.79 11.64
N THR A 398 -7.32 6.00 10.58
CA THR A 398 -7.15 7.28 9.89
C THR A 398 -6.67 7.00 8.47
N LEU A 399 -6.83 7.96 7.54
CA LEU A 399 -6.10 7.91 6.28
C LEU A 399 -4.60 8.15 6.55
N TYR A 400 -3.75 7.39 5.84
CA TYR A 400 -2.30 7.34 6.06
C TYR A 400 -1.50 8.12 5.00
N GLY A 401 -2.08 9.21 4.50
CA GLY A 401 -1.54 10.07 3.46
C GLY A 401 -2.01 11.51 3.57
#